data_AF-A0AA35RLS6-F1
#
_entry.id   AF-A0AA35RLS6-F1
#
_cell.length_a   1.000
_cell.length_b   1.000
_cell.length_c   1.000
_cell.angle_alpha   90.00
_cell.angle_beta   90.00
_cell.angle_gamma   90.00
#
_symmetry.space_group_name_H-M   'P 1'
#
loop_
_entity.id
_entity.type
_entity.pdbx_description
1 polymer ?
#
loop_
_entity_poly.entity_id
_entity_poly.type
_entity_poly.pdbx_seq_one_letter_code
_entity_poly.pdbx_strand_id
1 'polypeptide(L)'
;MEAKGVEEEAREHTRRADVEAFVTKDGSVVRELMHPNVHGNSNTSVAECIVAPGQTTLLHKHHKSEEIYHITAGSGLMELGGPDNSWFRLVTLCALTLALSTE
;
A
#
# COMPACT_ATOMS: atom_id res chain seq x y z
N MET A 1 -29.90 28.32 12.63
CA MET A 1 -28.73 28.53 11.76
C MET A 1 -27.51 28.55 12.65
N GLU A 2 -26.61 27.58 12.47
CA GLU A 2 -25.15 27.72 12.45
C GLU A 2 -24.58 26.29 12.57
N ALA A 3 -24.44 25.64 11.42
CA ALA A 3 -23.44 24.60 11.25
C ALA A 3 -22.16 25.36 10.84
N LYS A 4 -21.20 25.49 11.75
CA LYS A 4 -19.85 25.93 11.38
C LYS A 4 -19.05 24.68 11.06
N GLY A 5 -18.68 24.60 9.79
CA GLY A 5 -17.86 23.54 9.23
C GLY A 5 -16.53 23.45 9.97
N VAL A 6 -16.12 22.22 10.22
CA VAL A 6 -14.72 21.93 10.52
C VAL A 6 -14.01 22.03 9.18
N GLU A 7 -13.18 23.05 9.02
CA GLU A 7 -12.29 23.19 7.89
C GLU A 7 -11.33 21.99 7.86
N GLU A 8 -11.27 21.34 6.70
CA GLU A 8 -10.46 20.15 6.41
C GLU A 8 -9.00 20.58 6.21
N GLU A 9 -8.30 20.88 7.31
CA GLU A 9 -6.83 20.98 7.27
C GLU A 9 -6.26 19.62 6.83
N ALA A 10 -5.46 19.64 5.76
CA ALA A 10 -4.77 18.46 5.26
C ALA A 10 -3.99 17.79 6.41
N ARG A 11 -4.26 16.50 6.67
CA ARG A 11 -3.51 15.73 7.66
C ARG A 11 -2.05 15.62 7.19
N GLU A 12 -1.17 16.49 7.72
CA GLU A 12 0.28 16.42 7.44
C GLU A 12 0.90 15.10 7.95
N HIS A 13 0.33 14.51 9.02
CA HIS A 13 0.86 13.30 9.64
C HIS A 13 -0.22 12.23 9.82
N THR A 14 0.11 11.00 9.40
CA THR A 14 -0.73 9.82 9.62
C THR A 14 -0.16 8.95 10.73
N ARG A 15 -0.93 8.77 11.81
CA ARG A 15 -0.61 7.81 12.88
C ARG A 15 -1.21 6.45 12.50
N ARG A 16 -0.38 5.40 12.49
CA ARG A 16 -0.81 4.03 12.16
C ARG A 16 -2.05 3.57 12.94
N ALA A 17 -2.14 3.90 14.23
CA ALA A 17 -3.26 3.50 15.09
C ALA A 17 -4.60 4.15 14.72
N ASP A 18 -4.57 5.27 13.99
CA ASP A 18 -5.75 6.03 13.60
C ASP A 18 -6.28 5.63 12.22
N VAL A 19 -5.61 4.71 11.53
CA VAL A 19 -5.99 4.24 10.19
C VAL A 19 -6.60 2.85 10.30
N GLU A 20 -7.83 2.71 9.81
CA GLU A 20 -8.50 1.43 9.71
C GLU A 20 -7.88 0.59 8.59
N ALA A 21 -7.69 -0.71 8.85
CA ALA A 21 -7.25 -1.64 7.83
C ALA A 21 -8.45 -2.23 7.09
N PHE A 22 -8.27 -2.55 5.82
CA PHE A 22 -9.28 -3.22 5.00
C PHE A 22 -8.73 -4.53 4.42
N VAL A 23 -9.64 -5.43 4.06
CA VAL A 23 -9.31 -6.71 3.43
C VAL A 23 -9.42 -6.55 1.91
N THR A 24 -8.37 -6.92 1.18
CA THR A 24 -8.33 -6.92 -0.29
C THR A 24 -9.02 -8.17 -0.86
N LYS A 25 -9.23 -8.19 -2.18
CA LYS A 25 -9.85 -9.33 -2.89
C LYS A 25 -9.08 -10.65 -2.74
N ASP A 26 -7.78 -10.57 -2.47
CA ASP A 26 -6.89 -11.71 -2.28
C ASP A 26 -6.69 -12.10 -0.81
N GLY A 27 -7.46 -11.50 0.10
CA GLY A 27 -7.44 -11.81 1.53
C GLY A 27 -6.32 -11.13 2.32
N SER A 28 -5.48 -10.32 1.68
CA SER A 28 -4.47 -9.50 2.36
C SER A 28 -5.15 -8.42 3.21
N VAL A 29 -4.53 -8.03 4.31
CA VAL A 29 -4.98 -6.92 5.16
C VAL A 29 -4.10 -5.71 4.89
N VAL A 30 -4.68 -4.61 4.42
CA VAL A 30 -3.97 -3.40 4.01
C VAL A 30 -4.39 -2.20 4.84
N ARG A 31 -3.43 -1.35 5.20
CA ARG A 31 -3.64 -0.06 5.86
C ARG A 31 -2.88 1.02 5.11
N GLU A 32 -3.57 1.95 4.48
CA GLU A 32 -2.96 3.04 3.72
C GLU A 32 -2.51 4.18 4.63
N LEU A 33 -1.19 4.37 4.75
CA LEU A 33 -0.57 5.36 5.63
C LEU A 33 -0.31 6.70 4.93
N MET A 34 -0.17 6.70 3.61
CA MET A 34 0.02 7.91 2.82
C MET A 34 -0.58 7.73 1.44
N HIS A 35 -1.32 8.72 0.96
CA HIS A 35 -1.95 8.72 -0.35
C HIS A 35 -1.83 10.10 -1.00
N PRO A 36 -1.53 10.20 -2.32
CA PRO A 36 -1.39 11.47 -3.05
C PRO A 36 -2.56 12.42 -2.83
N ASN A 37 -3.78 11.89 -2.91
CA ASN A 37 -5.00 12.71 -2.81
C ASN A 37 -5.20 13.30 -1.41
N VAL A 38 -4.46 12.83 -0.41
CA VAL A 38 -4.58 13.26 0.99
C VAL A 38 -3.35 14.04 1.45
N HIS A 39 -2.14 13.65 1.02
CA HIS A 39 -0.89 14.18 1.58
C HIS A 39 -0.07 14.99 0.56
N GLY A 40 -0.54 15.19 -0.68
CA GLY A 40 0.12 16.04 -1.68
C GLY A 40 1.44 15.49 -2.25
N ASN A 41 1.83 14.28 -1.86
CA ASN A 41 2.92 13.51 -2.44
C ASN A 41 2.63 13.15 -3.90
N SER A 42 3.70 13.03 -4.70
CA SER A 42 3.64 12.65 -6.11
C SER A 42 4.30 11.29 -6.32
N ASN A 43 3.70 10.44 -7.15
CA ASN A 43 4.21 9.15 -7.59
C ASN A 43 4.74 8.14 -6.51
N THR A 44 4.36 8.30 -5.23
CA THR A 44 4.55 7.35 -4.11
C THR A 44 3.44 7.26 -3.02
N SER A 45 2.54 6.28 -2.93
CA SER A 45 1.70 6.02 -1.73
C SER A 45 2.48 5.16 -0.73
N VAL A 46 2.03 5.06 0.52
CA VAL A 46 2.58 4.16 1.53
C VAL A 46 1.43 3.35 2.12
N ALA A 47 1.55 2.03 2.16
CA ALA A 47 0.60 1.16 2.83
C ALA A 47 1.30 0.03 3.59
N GLU A 48 0.80 -0.30 4.76
CA GLU A 48 1.15 -1.54 5.45
C GLU A 48 0.29 -2.68 4.90
N CYS A 49 0.89 -3.81 4.56
CA CYS A 49 0.22 -4.99 4.03
C CYS A 49 0.64 -6.24 4.82
N ILE A 50 -0.36 -7.01 5.25
CA ILE A 50 -0.21 -8.30 5.94
C ILE A 50 -0.82 -9.38 5.05
N VAL A 51 0.00 -10.38 4.73
CA VAL A 51 -0.41 -11.58 3.98
C VAL A 51 -0.36 -12.76 4.95
N ALA A 52 -1.49 -13.43 5.15
CA ALA A 52 -1.56 -14.58 6.05
C ALA A 52 -0.82 -15.80 5.47
N PRO A 53 -0.34 -16.73 6.31
CA PRO A 53 0.26 -17.98 5.83
C PRO A 53 -0.65 -18.73 4.86
N GLY A 54 -0.11 -19.12 3.70
CA GLY A 54 -0.86 -19.81 2.66
C GLY A 54 -1.73 -18.91 1.77
N GLN A 55 -1.69 -17.58 1.97
CA GLN A 55 -2.26 -16.61 1.03
C GLN A 55 -1.19 -16.08 0.07
N THR A 56 -1.66 -15.58 -1.07
CA THR A 56 -0.82 -14.98 -2.12
C THR A 56 -1.54 -13.76 -2.65
N THR A 57 -0.81 -12.66 -2.83
CA THR A 57 -1.35 -11.45 -3.46
C THR A 57 -1.59 -11.66 -4.95
N LEU A 58 -2.56 -10.96 -5.54
CA LEU A 58 -2.76 -11.01 -6.99
C LEU A 58 -1.60 -10.33 -7.73
N LEU A 59 -1.14 -10.98 -8.81
CA LEU A 59 -0.17 -10.39 -9.73
C LEU A 59 -0.75 -9.11 -10.35
N HIS A 60 0.06 -8.07 -10.34
CA HIS A 60 -0.28 -6.80 -10.95
C HIS A 60 0.98 -6.13 -11.49
N LYS A 61 0.79 -5.08 -12.29
CA LYS A 61 1.87 -4.33 -12.92
C LYS A 61 1.64 -2.85 -12.76
N HIS A 62 2.64 -2.16 -12.24
CA HIS A 62 2.70 -0.70 -12.22
C HIS A 62 3.36 -0.17 -13.49
N HIS A 63 2.66 0.68 -14.23
CA HIS A 63 3.17 1.25 -15.50
C HIS A 63 3.88 2.60 -15.34
N LYS A 64 3.52 3.35 -14.31
CA LYS A 64 3.92 4.75 -14.12
C LYS A 64 4.55 5.02 -12.76
N SER A 65 4.74 3.98 -11.96
CA SER A 65 5.19 4.06 -10.58
C SER A 65 6.18 2.96 -10.28
N GLU A 66 7.14 3.27 -9.42
CA GLU A 66 8.04 2.28 -8.82
C GLU A 66 7.40 1.73 -7.56
N GLU A 67 7.66 0.46 -7.28
CA GLU A 67 7.16 -0.22 -6.09
C GLU A 67 8.33 -0.67 -5.22
N ILE A 68 8.33 -0.22 -3.97
CA ILE A 68 9.36 -0.55 -2.98
C ILE A 68 8.72 -1.32 -1.84
N TYR A 69 9.37 -2.41 -1.44
CA TYR A 69 8.94 -3.25 -0.35
C TYR A 69 9.93 -3.21 0.82
N HIS A 70 9.45 -2.79 1.99
CA HIS A 70 10.21 -2.89 3.25
C HIS A 70 9.58 -3.93 4.18
N ILE A 71 10.38 -4.92 4.57
CA ILE A 71 9.89 -6.13 5.25
C ILE A 71 10.09 -6.00 6.74
N THR A 72 8.97 -5.97 7.45
CA THR A 72 8.97 -5.70 8.89
C THR A 72 8.86 -6.98 9.73
N ALA A 73 8.31 -8.08 9.19
CA ALA A 73 8.22 -9.38 9.90
C ALA A 73 7.88 -10.58 8.98
N GLY A 74 8.54 -11.73 9.15
CA GLY A 74 8.15 -12.98 8.45
C GLY A 74 8.89 -13.23 7.12
N SER A 75 8.42 -14.22 6.35
CA SER A 75 8.91 -14.59 5.00
C SER A 75 7.87 -15.40 4.18
N GLY A 76 7.79 -15.25 2.86
CA GLY A 76 6.87 -15.96 1.91
C GLY A 76 7.24 -15.68 0.45
N LEU A 77 6.80 -16.33 -0.63
CA LEU A 77 7.48 -16.17 -1.94
C LEU A 77 7.04 -14.91 -2.74
N MET A 78 7.97 -14.25 -3.43
CA MET A 78 7.72 -13.16 -4.38
C MET A 78 8.08 -13.59 -5.79
N GLU A 79 7.15 -13.35 -6.69
CA GLU A 79 7.28 -13.52 -8.14
C GLU A 79 7.42 -12.14 -8.78
N LEU A 80 8.50 -11.94 -9.54
CA LEU A 80 8.78 -10.70 -10.27
C LEU A 80 8.72 -10.96 -11.77
N GLY A 81 8.13 -10.04 -12.54
CA GLY A 81 8.09 -10.13 -13.99
C GLY A 81 9.44 -9.73 -14.63
N GLY A 82 10.09 -10.66 -15.34
CA GLY A 82 11.32 -10.40 -16.09
C GLY A 82 11.87 -11.67 -16.78
N PRO A 83 12.79 -11.55 -17.75
CA PRO A 83 13.29 -12.70 -18.54
C PRO A 83 13.97 -13.80 -17.72
N ASP A 84 14.37 -13.50 -16.47
CA ASP A 84 15.22 -14.39 -15.66
C ASP A 84 14.52 -14.94 -14.39
N ASN A 85 13.21 -14.68 -14.21
CA ASN A 85 12.36 -15.20 -13.12
C ASN A 85 13.10 -15.43 -11.78
N SER A 86 13.73 -14.38 -11.26
CA SER A 86 14.48 -14.43 -10.01
C SER A 86 13.53 -14.48 -8.81
N TRP A 87 13.59 -15.59 -8.07
CA TRP A 87 12.77 -15.86 -6.88
C TRP A 87 13.39 -15.23 -5.62
N PHE A 88 12.63 -14.43 -4.88
CA PHE A 88 12.97 -14.07 -3.49
C PHE A 88 11.74 -14.19 -2.59
N ARG A 89 11.93 -14.50 -1.31
CA ARG A 89 10.86 -14.88 -0.39
C ARG A 89 10.46 -13.74 0.59
N LEU A 90 9.55 -12.82 0.20
CA LEU A 90 8.82 -11.85 1.04
C LEU A 90 7.50 -12.26 1.79
N VAL A 91 7.37 -11.96 3.10
CA VAL A 91 6.08 -11.77 3.84
C VAL A 91 6.22 -10.59 4.79
N THR A 92 5.14 -9.82 4.89
CA THR A 92 4.93 -8.50 5.52
C THR A 92 5.60 -7.36 4.79
N LEU A 93 4.78 -6.49 4.25
CA LEU A 93 5.19 -5.59 3.19
C LEU A 93 4.63 -4.22 3.52
N CYS A 94 5.50 -3.25 3.78
CA CYS A 94 5.12 -1.86 3.60
C CYS A 94 5.23 -1.58 2.09
N ALA A 95 4.12 -1.55 1.38
CA ALA A 95 4.05 -1.21 -0.03
C ALA A 95 4.25 0.30 -0.16
N LEU A 96 5.23 0.72 -0.95
CA LEU A 96 5.44 2.11 -1.28
C LEU A 96 5.27 2.30 -2.80
N THR A 97 4.11 2.80 -3.27
CA THR A 97 3.81 3.04 -4.71
C THR A 97 2.59 3.98 -4.91
N LEU A 98 2.67 5.12 -5.62
CA LEU A 98 1.45 5.96 -5.85
C LEU A 98 0.56 5.38 -6.95
N ALA A 99 -0.70 5.81 -6.80
CA ALA A 99 -1.67 6.08 -7.84
C ALA A 99 -1.11 6.83 -9.07
N LEU A 100 -1.56 6.41 -10.27
CA LEU A 100 -2.34 7.28 -11.15
C LEU A 100 -3.08 6.44 -12.20
N SER A 101 -4.38 6.67 -12.26
CA SER A 101 -5.33 6.38 -13.34
C SER A 101 -5.79 4.93 -13.49
N THR A 102 -7.01 4.68 -13.03
CA THR A 102 -7.95 3.85 -13.80
C THR A 102 -7.95 4.32 -15.25
N GLU A 103 -7.55 3.46 -16.17
CA GLU A 103 -8.21 3.25 -17.46
C GLU A 103 -8.43 1.75 -17.63
#